data_AF-A0A656IIH7-F1
#
_entry.id   AF-A0A656IIH7-F1
#
_cell.length_a   1.000
_cell.length_b   1.000
_cell.length_c   1.000
_cell.angle_alpha   90.00
_cell.angle_beta   90.00
_cell.angle_gamma   90.00
#
_symmetry.space_group_name_H-M   'P 1'
#
loop_
_entity.id
_entity.type
_entity.pdbx_description
1 polymer ?
#
loop_
_entity_poly.entity_id
_entity_poly.type
_entity_poly.pdbx_seq_one_letter_code
_entity_poly.pdbx_strand_id
1 'polypeptide(L)'
;MQREVGGQKQQLSNDQIALYRYRAEQIRQTSDALRLGRVILRQGRWHADHTVTTCEGETLKPDLDSWAISHIERRQNHSSVEVSVAWLEAPEGSQLLLVANSDFCHWQPQAKTF
;
A
#
# COMPACT_ATOMS: atom_id res chain seq x y z
N MET A 1 -0.45 -15.14 27.12
CA MET A 1 -0.60 -13.78 26.56
C MET A 1 -1.76 -13.09 27.26
N GLN A 2 -1.70 -11.76 27.38
CA GLN A 2 -2.76 -10.94 27.97
C GLN A 2 -3.11 -9.84 26.97
N ARG A 3 -4.37 -9.41 26.94
CA ARG A 3 -4.77 -8.18 26.22
C ARG A 3 -5.34 -7.19 27.21
N GLU A 4 -5.15 -5.91 26.94
CA GLU A 4 -5.79 -4.84 27.70
C GLU A 4 -7.11 -4.46 27.04
N VAL A 5 -8.20 -4.44 27.81
CA VAL A 5 -9.51 -3.95 27.38
C VAL A 5 -9.99 -2.96 28.43
N GLY A 6 -10.13 -1.68 28.06
CA GLY A 6 -10.60 -0.64 28.99
C GLY A 6 -9.75 -0.49 30.25
N GLY A 7 -8.42 -0.62 30.16
CA GLY A 7 -7.50 -0.50 31.30
C GLY A 7 -7.36 -1.76 32.16
N GLN A 8 -8.08 -2.85 31.86
CA GLN A 8 -7.93 -4.12 32.56
C GLN A 8 -7.21 -5.16 31.72
N LYS A 9 -6.24 -5.84 32.34
CA LYS A 9 -5.51 -6.96 31.74
C LYS A 9 -6.37 -8.22 31.84
N GLN A 10 -6.82 -8.73 30.69
CA GLN A 10 -7.51 -10.02 30.60
C GLN A 10 -6.55 -11.09 30.06
N GLN A 11 -6.53 -12.25 30.70
CA GLN A 11 -5.81 -13.41 30.22
C GLN A 11 -6.53 -13.99 29.00
N LEU A 12 -5.78 -14.24 27.93
CA LEU A 12 -6.33 -14.83 26.72
C LEU A 12 -6.53 -16.34 26.92
N SER A 13 -7.63 -16.89 26.37
CA SER A 13 -7.84 -18.34 26.35
C SER A 13 -6.82 -19.02 25.42
N ASN A 14 -6.61 -20.33 25.60
CA ASN A 14 -5.68 -21.09 24.76
C ASN A 14 -6.05 -21.03 23.27
N ASP A 15 -7.33 -21.07 22.93
CA ASP A 15 -7.79 -20.95 21.55
C ASP A 15 -7.54 -19.56 20.96
N GLN A 16 -7.75 -18.51 21.77
CA GLN A 16 -7.43 -17.14 21.35
C GLN A 16 -5.92 -16.96 21.14
N ILE A 17 -5.11 -17.54 22.02
CA ILE A 17 -3.65 -17.56 21.89
C ILE A 17 -3.24 -18.26 20.58
N ALA A 18 -3.83 -19.42 20.28
CA ALA A 18 -3.57 -20.17 19.05
C ALA A 18 -3.97 -19.38 17.80
N LEU A 19 -5.17 -18.77 17.81
CA LEU A 19 -5.65 -17.93 16.72
C LEU A 19 -4.74 -16.71 16.48
N TYR A 20 -4.32 -16.01 17.55
CA TYR A 20 -3.42 -14.86 17.41
C TYR A 20 -2.05 -15.26 16.87
N ARG A 21 -1.49 -16.40 17.34
CA ARG A 21 -0.23 -16.92 16.81
C ARG A 21 -0.34 -17.23 15.33
N TYR A 22 -1.38 -17.97 14.92
CA TYR A 22 -1.61 -18.29 13.51
C TYR A 22 -1.70 -17.02 12.64
N ARG A 23 -2.46 -16.01 13.06
CA ARG A 23 -2.56 -14.74 12.34
C ARG A 23 -1.23 -14.00 12.25
N ALA A 24 -0.49 -13.93 13.36
CA ALA A 24 0.83 -13.31 13.36
C ALA A 24 1.80 -14.02 12.42
N GLU A 25 1.73 -15.35 12.36
CA GLU A 25 2.55 -16.17 11.46
C GLU A 25 2.20 -15.93 10.00
N GLN A 26 0.90 -15.85 9.66
CA GLN A 26 0.45 -15.50 8.31
C GLN A 26 0.92 -14.11 7.88
N ILE A 27 0.78 -13.09 8.74
CA ILE A 27 1.26 -11.74 8.46
C ILE A 27 2.78 -11.74 8.24
N ARG A 28 3.52 -12.45 9.10
CA ARG A 28 4.97 -12.56 8.97
C ARG A 28 5.37 -13.25 7.67
N GLN A 29 4.77 -14.39 7.33
CA GLN A 29 5.06 -15.12 6.10
C GLN A 29 4.81 -14.26 4.85
N THR A 30 3.68 -13.55 4.80
CA THR A 30 3.39 -12.62 3.71
C THR A 30 4.40 -11.47 3.68
N SER A 31 4.72 -10.88 4.83
CA SER A 31 5.71 -9.80 4.90
C SER A 31 7.10 -10.26 4.44
N ASP A 32 7.54 -11.45 4.86
CA ASP A 32 8.81 -12.05 4.45
C ASP A 32 8.81 -12.31 2.94
N ALA A 33 7.72 -12.83 2.37
CA ALA A 33 7.59 -13.04 0.92
C ALA A 33 7.67 -11.72 0.13
N LEU A 34 6.96 -10.67 0.58
CA LEU A 34 7.02 -9.33 -0.03
C LEU A 34 8.44 -8.75 0.05
N ARG A 35 9.13 -8.93 1.17
CA ARG A 35 10.52 -8.46 1.34
C ARG A 35 11.50 -9.23 0.46
N LEU A 36 11.35 -10.55 0.38
CA LEU A 36 12.17 -11.41 -0.49
C LEU A 36 11.97 -11.04 -1.97
N GLY A 37 10.72 -10.82 -2.38
CA GLY A 37 10.36 -10.36 -3.72
C GLY A 37 10.66 -8.88 -3.97
N ARG A 38 11.23 -8.15 -2.99
CA ARG A 38 11.54 -6.71 -3.07
C ARG A 38 10.35 -5.87 -3.53
N VAL A 39 9.15 -6.23 -3.05
CA VAL A 39 7.91 -5.53 -3.39
C VAL A 39 7.86 -4.21 -2.62
N ILE A 40 7.79 -3.11 -3.36
CA ILE A 40 7.72 -1.74 -2.82
C ILE A 40 6.35 -1.16 -3.13
N LEU A 41 5.67 -0.62 -2.13
CA LEU A 41 4.47 0.19 -2.33
C LEU A 41 4.90 1.62 -2.63
N ARG A 42 4.52 2.14 -3.80
CA ARG A 42 4.67 3.55 -4.17
C ARG A 42 3.33 4.21 -4.33
N GLN A 43 3.30 5.50 -4.00
CA GLN A 43 2.09 6.33 -4.06
C GLN A 43 2.47 7.73 -4.53
N GLY A 44 1.59 8.41 -5.27
CA GLY A 44 1.86 9.74 -5.78
C GLY A 44 0.74 10.32 -6.62
N ARG A 45 0.98 11.51 -7.18
CA ARG A 45 0.07 12.19 -8.12
C ARG A 45 0.41 11.85 -9.56
N TRP A 46 -0.60 11.50 -10.33
CA TRP A 46 -0.47 11.19 -11.74
C TRP A 46 -0.53 12.45 -12.60
N HIS A 47 0.37 12.53 -13.59
CA HIS A 47 0.42 13.61 -14.57
C HIS A 47 0.06 13.09 -15.97
N ALA A 48 -0.37 14.00 -16.85
CA ALA A 48 -0.83 13.67 -18.19
C ALA A 48 0.25 13.07 -19.11
N ASP A 49 1.53 13.26 -18.80
CA ASP A 49 2.68 12.70 -19.53
C ASP A 49 3.07 11.28 -19.05
N HIS A 50 2.19 10.67 -18.24
CA HIS A 50 2.37 9.35 -17.60
C HIS A 50 3.48 9.31 -16.56
N THR A 51 3.90 10.47 -16.07
CA THR A 51 4.77 10.54 -14.90
C THR A 51 3.94 10.60 -13.62
N VAL A 52 4.58 10.19 -12.52
CA VAL A 52 4.06 10.30 -11.17
C VAL A 52 5.04 11.11 -10.34
N THR A 53 4.55 12.16 -9.70
CA THR A 53 5.26 12.75 -8.56
C THR A 53 4.90 11.96 -7.32
N THR A 54 5.87 11.21 -6.79
CA THR A 54 5.68 10.39 -5.59
C THR A 54 5.43 11.27 -4.37
N CYS A 55 4.90 10.67 -3.32
CA CYS A 55 4.65 11.37 -2.06
C CYS A 55 5.94 11.85 -1.38
N GLU A 56 7.10 11.25 -1.71
CA GLU A 56 8.43 11.69 -1.29
C GLU A 56 8.97 12.86 -2.12
N GLY A 57 8.28 13.25 -3.21
CA GLY A 57 8.66 14.38 -4.07
C GLY A 57 9.54 14.00 -5.26
N GLU A 58 9.74 12.72 -5.54
CA GLU A 58 10.45 12.26 -6.74
C GLU A 58 9.49 12.19 -7.93
N THR A 59 9.92 12.62 -9.13
CA THR A 59 9.14 12.41 -10.35
C THR A 59 9.71 11.24 -11.13
N LEU A 60 8.89 10.24 -11.41
CA LEU A 60 9.28 9.03 -12.14
C LEU A 60 8.19 8.60 -13.11
N LYS A 61 8.52 7.71 -14.06
CA LYS A 61 7.55 7.06 -14.92
C LYS A 61 7.39 5.59 -14.48
N PRO A 62 6.25 5.18 -13.90
CA PRO A 62 6.08 3.82 -13.43
C PRO A 62 5.89 2.86 -14.61
N ASP A 63 6.44 1.65 -14.52
CA ASP A 63 6.34 0.60 -15.55
C ASP A 63 5.01 -0.16 -15.45
N LEU A 64 3.90 0.57 -15.56
CA LEU A 64 2.55 0.02 -15.52
C LEU A 64 2.14 -0.52 -16.89
N ASP A 65 1.37 -1.60 -16.89
CA ASP A 65 0.80 -2.14 -18.11
C ASP A 65 -0.22 -1.18 -18.77
N SER A 66 -0.55 -1.46 -20.03
CA SER A 66 -1.45 -0.63 -20.83
C SER A 66 -2.87 -0.56 -20.26
N TRP A 67 -3.31 -1.60 -19.56
CA TRP A 67 -4.62 -1.64 -18.92
C TRP A 67 -4.67 -0.67 -17.73
N ALA A 68 -3.65 -0.68 -16.88
CA ALA A 68 -3.50 0.21 -15.74
C ALA A 68 -3.43 1.67 -16.18
N ILE A 69 -2.64 1.98 -17.21
CA ILE A 69 -2.56 3.34 -17.79
C ILE A 69 -3.94 3.77 -18.28
N SER A 70 -4.61 2.93 -19.07
CA SER A 70 -5.97 3.23 -19.58
C SER A 70 -6.99 3.44 -18.46
N HIS A 71 -6.86 2.71 -17.35
CA HIS A 71 -7.73 2.86 -16.19
C HIS A 71 -7.52 4.21 -15.50
N ILE A 72 -6.26 4.63 -15.31
CA ILE A 72 -5.90 5.91 -14.71
C ILE A 72 -6.39 7.07 -15.60
N GLU A 73 -6.11 7.02 -16.90
CA GLU A 73 -6.54 8.05 -17.86
C GLU A 73 -8.05 8.26 -17.87
N ARG A 74 -8.82 7.15 -17.87
CA ARG A 74 -10.29 7.24 -17.79
C ARG A 74 -10.74 7.93 -16.51
N ARG A 75 -10.08 7.64 -15.38
CA ARG A 75 -10.37 8.29 -14.11
C ARG A 75 -10.01 9.78 -14.14
N GLN A 76 -8.85 10.12 -14.69
CA GLN A 76 -8.35 11.49 -14.81
C GLN A 76 -9.27 12.34 -15.70
N ASN A 77 -9.74 11.80 -16.83
CA ASN A 77 -10.64 12.51 -17.75
C ASN A 77 -12.00 12.85 -17.13
N HIS A 78 -12.42 12.11 -16.09
CA HIS A 78 -13.66 12.34 -15.36
C HIS A 78 -13.46 13.20 -14.10
N SER A 79 -12.23 13.66 -13.84
CA SER A 79 -11.85 14.43 -12.67
C SER A 79 -11.44 15.84 -13.06
N SER A 80 -11.87 16.84 -12.28
CA SER A 80 -11.38 18.23 -12.41
C SER A 80 -10.03 18.47 -11.74
N VAL A 81 -9.49 17.46 -11.03
CA VAL A 81 -8.21 17.50 -10.31
C VAL A 81 -7.33 16.32 -10.71
N GLU A 82 -6.02 16.45 -10.51
CA GLU A 82 -5.09 15.33 -10.64
C GLU A 82 -5.47 14.18 -9.71
N VAL A 83 -5.44 12.95 -10.23
CA VAL A 83 -5.73 11.75 -9.45
C VAL A 83 -4.47 11.27 -8.72
N SER A 84 -4.67 10.75 -7.51
CA SER A 84 -3.64 10.00 -6.79
C SER A 84 -3.66 8.54 -7.23
N VAL A 85 -2.48 7.95 -7.37
CA VAL A 85 -2.26 6.55 -7.74
C VAL A 85 -1.41 5.84 -6.70
N ALA A 86 -1.67 4.56 -6.47
CA ALA A 86 -0.87 3.67 -5.65
C ALA A 86 -0.61 2.36 -6.40
N TRP A 87 0.63 1.88 -6.40
CA TRP A 87 1.04 0.68 -7.11
C TRP A 87 2.12 -0.08 -6.35
N LEU A 88 2.25 -1.36 -6.66
CA LEU A 88 3.37 -2.20 -6.23
C LEU A 88 4.42 -2.25 -7.32
N GLU A 89 5.67 -2.19 -6.94
CA GLU A 89 6.83 -2.38 -7.83
C GLU A 89 7.66 -3.57 -7.32
N ALA A 90 7.97 -4.50 -8.21
CA ALA A 90 8.80 -5.67 -7.95
C ALA A 90 9.69 -5.97 -9.17
N PRO A 91 10.73 -6.82 -9.05
CA PRO A 91 11.55 -7.23 -10.19
C PRO A 91 10.76 -7.84 -11.35
N GLU A 92 9.60 -8.44 -11.05
CA GLU A 92 8.71 -9.05 -12.03
C GLU A 92 7.81 -8.03 -12.76
N GLY A 93 7.72 -6.78 -12.29
CA GLY A 93 6.94 -5.71 -12.90
C GLY A 93 6.21 -4.82 -11.88
N SER A 94 5.41 -3.89 -12.39
CA SER A 94 4.57 -3.02 -11.56
C SER A 94 3.08 -3.33 -11.69
N GLN A 95 2.36 -3.30 -10.57
CA GLN A 95 0.92 -3.55 -10.52
C GLN A 95 0.17 -2.39 -9.87
N LEU A 96 -0.77 -1.80 -10.60
CA LEU A 96 -1.67 -0.77 -10.07
C LEU A 96 -2.57 -1.36 -8.98
N LEU A 97 -2.63 -0.69 -7.82
CA LEU A 97 -3.50 -1.06 -6.72
C LEU A 97 -4.74 -0.17 -6.64
N LEU A 98 -4.55 1.16 -6.65
CA LEU A 98 -5.61 2.13 -6.39
C LEU A 98 -5.45 3.39 -7.24
N VAL A 99 -6.59 3.98 -7.61
CA VAL A 99 -6.70 5.30 -8.24
C VAL A 99 -7.85 6.06 -7.56
N ALA A 100 -7.60 7.27 -7.09
CA ALA A 100 -8.62 8.08 -6.43
C ALA A 100 -8.37 9.59 -6.56
N ASN A 101 -9.42 10.38 -6.36
CA ASN A 101 -9.33 11.84 -6.27
C ASN A 101 -8.87 12.31 -4.87
N SER A 102 -8.81 11.40 -3.90
CA SER A 102 -8.31 11.67 -2.55
C SER A 102 -6.78 11.73 -2.54
N ASP A 103 -6.21 12.46 -1.61
CA ASP A 103 -4.76 12.56 -1.44
C ASP A 103 -4.18 11.33 -0.72
N PHE A 104 -3.47 10.47 -1.45
CA PHE A 104 -2.80 9.32 -0.86
C PHE A 104 -1.57 9.70 -0.03
N CYS A 105 -0.93 10.84 -0.33
CA CYS A 105 0.27 11.29 0.38
C CYS A 105 -0.04 11.72 1.80
N HIS A 106 -1.28 12.15 2.07
CA HIS A 106 -1.73 12.41 3.44
C HIS A 106 -1.77 11.14 4.31
N TRP A 107 -2.01 9.97 3.70
CA TRP A 107 -2.16 8.69 4.40
C TRP A 107 -0.95 7.77 4.23
N GLN A 108 0.12 8.27 3.61
CA GLN A 108 1.30 7.46 3.35
C GLN A 108 1.87 6.95 4.69
N PRO A 109 2.12 5.64 4.83
CA PRO A 109 2.81 5.12 5.99
C PRO A 109 4.22 5.72 6.03
N GLN A 110 4.46 6.65 6.95
CA GLN A 110 5.81 7.08 7.23
C GLN A 110 6.54 5.94 7.93
N ALA A 111 7.85 5.82 7.70
CA ALA A 111 8.68 4.93 8.47
C ALA A 111 8.51 5.27 9.96
N LYS A 112 7.70 4.48 10.68
CA LYS A 112 7.77 4.50 12.13
C LYS A 112 9.18 4.04 12.45
N THR A 113 9.97 4.91 13.05
CA THR A 113 11.11 4.47 13.85
C THR A 113 10.56 3.47 14.85
N PHE A 114 10.81 2.18 14.60
CA PHE A 114 10.49 1.07 15.49
C PHE A 114 11.54 0.98 16.59
#